data_AF-A0A2T9Z1S3-F1
#
_entry.id   AF-A0A2T9Z1S3-F1
#
_cell.length_a   1.000
_cell.length_b   1.000
_cell.length_c   1.000
_cell.angle_alpha   90.00
_cell.angle_beta   90.00
_cell.angle_gamma   90.00
#
_symmetry.space_group_name_H-M   'P 1'
#
loop_
_entity.id
_entity.type
_entity.pdbx_description
1 polymer ?
#
loop_
_entity_poly.entity_id
_entity_poly.type
_entity_poly.pdbx_seq_one_letter_code
_entity_poly.pdbx_strand_id
1 'polypeptide(L)'
;MKFLSILSVLAFVAVSQSASIPDQTLAKRQENGAPCDEEGKMVCGTEYQQFYMQCVHGAWVQRDNPPGTKCVYNYENDSVYFDFSDPEQ
;
A
#
# COMPACT_ATOMS: atom_id res chain seq x y z
N MET A 1 50.59 5.20 -35.53
CA MET A 1 49.18 5.54 -35.77
C MET A 1 48.35 5.11 -34.57
N LYS A 2 47.58 6.05 -34.00
CA LYS A 2 46.35 5.96 -33.19
C LYS A 2 46.25 4.91 -32.07
N PHE A 3 46.39 5.43 -30.85
CA PHE A 3 45.66 5.00 -29.65
C PHE A 3 44.15 5.12 -29.87
N LEU A 4 43.36 4.17 -29.35
CA LEU A 4 42.38 4.38 -28.26
C LEU A 4 41.34 3.24 -28.23
N SER A 5 41.40 2.52 -27.12
CA SER A 5 40.35 1.72 -26.50
C SER A 5 39.11 2.58 -26.19
N ILE A 6 37.91 2.17 -26.60
CA ILE A 6 36.62 2.69 -26.09
C ILE A 6 35.56 1.58 -26.30
N LEU A 7 35.25 0.76 -25.29
CA LEU A 7 34.07 0.90 -24.41
C LEU A 7 32.80 1.33 -25.17
N SER A 8 31.85 0.41 -25.35
CA SER A 8 30.44 0.81 -25.35
C SER A 8 29.61 -0.28 -24.67
N VAL A 9 28.94 0.18 -23.64
CA VAL A 9 28.27 -0.56 -22.57
C VAL A 9 26.95 -1.09 -23.13
N LEU A 10 26.65 -2.37 -22.89
CA LEU A 10 25.30 -2.90 -23.09
C LEU A 10 24.33 -2.07 -22.25
N ALA A 11 23.60 -1.18 -22.90
CA ALA A 11 22.48 -0.48 -22.30
C ALA A 11 21.36 -1.52 -22.10
N PHE A 12 21.29 -2.09 -20.90
CA PHE A 12 20.10 -2.75 -20.43
C PHE A 12 19.02 -1.67 -20.29
N VAL A 13 18.11 -1.63 -21.26
CA VAL A 13 16.85 -0.90 -21.12
C VAL A 13 16.09 -1.59 -19.99
N ALA A 14 16.23 -1.07 -18.77
CA ALA A 14 15.34 -1.39 -17.68
C ALA A 14 13.98 -0.76 -18.04
N VAL A 15 13.14 -1.52 -18.73
CA VAL A 15 11.71 -1.22 -18.83
C VAL A 15 11.17 -1.38 -17.41
N SER A 16 11.11 -0.27 -16.68
CA SER A 16 10.29 -0.17 -15.48
C SER A 16 8.82 -0.25 -15.93
N GLN A 17 8.30 -1.48 -16.01
CA GLN A 17 6.88 -1.71 -16.15
C GLN A 17 6.23 -1.28 -14.83
N SER A 18 5.82 -0.01 -14.75
CA SER A 18 4.86 0.43 -13.76
C SER A 18 3.54 -0.26 -14.08
N ALA A 19 3.39 -1.50 -13.61
CA ALA A 19 2.14 -2.23 -13.73
C ALA A 19 1.10 -1.51 -12.88
N SER A 20 0.25 -0.72 -13.50
CA SER A 20 -0.99 -0.22 -12.90
C SER A 20 -1.86 -1.44 -12.62
N ILE A 21 -1.82 -1.90 -11.37
CA ILE A 21 -2.56 -3.08 -10.93
C ILE A 21 -4.04 -2.69 -10.82
N PRO A 22 -4.95 -3.39 -11.52
CA PRO A 22 -6.37 -3.08 -11.47
C PRO A 22 -6.93 -3.26 -10.05
N ASP A 23 -7.88 -2.42 -9.70
CA ASP A 23 -8.47 -2.22 -8.36
C ASP A 23 -8.97 -3.51 -7.67
N GLN A 24 -9.40 -4.52 -8.44
CA GLN A 24 -9.84 -5.82 -7.88
C GLN A 24 -8.70 -6.67 -7.31
N THR A 25 -7.45 -6.41 -7.70
CA THR A 25 -6.26 -7.04 -7.12
C THR A 25 -5.73 -6.32 -5.89
N LEU A 26 -6.19 -5.09 -5.60
CA LEU A 26 -5.84 -4.38 -4.37
C LEU A 26 -6.52 -5.00 -3.15
N ALA A 27 -7.80 -5.39 -3.26
CA ALA A 27 -8.53 -6.06 -2.19
C ALA A 27 -7.86 -7.38 -1.76
N LYS A 28 -7.34 -8.18 -2.71
CA LYS A 28 -6.57 -9.40 -2.41
C LYS A 28 -5.17 -9.14 -1.84
N ARG A 29 -4.63 -7.95 -2.02
CA ARG A 29 -3.31 -7.55 -1.47
C ARG A 29 -3.39 -7.03 -0.05
N GLN A 30 -4.58 -6.76 0.46
CA GLN A 30 -4.80 -6.22 1.80
C GLN A 30 -5.29 -7.30 2.78
N GLU A 31 -5.01 -8.56 2.50
CA GLU A 31 -5.21 -9.66 3.43
C GLU A 31 -4.11 -9.67 4.50
N ASN A 32 -4.43 -10.14 5.71
CA ASN A 32 -3.45 -10.27 6.79
C ASN A 32 -2.30 -11.22 6.37
N GLY A 33 -1.06 -10.72 6.46
CA GLY A 33 0.15 -11.40 6.04
C GLY A 33 0.52 -11.21 4.57
N ALA A 34 -0.30 -10.53 3.76
CA ALA A 34 0.05 -10.20 2.38
C ALA A 34 1.22 -9.19 2.35
N PRO A 35 2.09 -9.25 1.33
CA PRO A 35 3.24 -8.35 1.24
C PRO A 35 2.82 -6.89 1.05
N CYS A 36 3.59 -5.98 1.64
CA CYS A 36 3.43 -4.54 1.50
C CYS A 36 4.80 -3.84 1.45
N ASP A 37 4.88 -2.70 0.77
CA ASP A 37 6.15 -2.02 0.51
C ASP A 37 6.30 -0.70 1.29
N GLU A 38 5.20 -0.05 1.67
CA GLU A 38 5.21 1.21 2.42
C GLU A 38 5.02 0.96 3.92
N GLU A 39 6.12 0.84 4.65
CA GLU A 39 6.11 0.67 6.11
C GLU A 39 5.25 1.74 6.81
N GLY A 40 4.38 1.31 7.72
CA GLY A 40 3.49 2.18 8.45
C GLY A 40 2.26 2.66 7.66
N LYS A 41 2.15 2.37 6.35
CA LYS A 41 0.94 2.65 5.57
C LYS A 41 -0.26 2.00 6.25
N MET A 42 -1.35 2.74 6.34
CA MET A 42 -2.62 2.27 6.88
C MET A 42 -3.67 2.24 5.78
N VAL A 43 -4.56 1.25 5.82
CA VAL A 43 -5.73 1.16 4.95
C VAL A 43 -6.91 0.61 5.75
N CYS A 44 -8.12 1.07 5.45
CA CYS A 44 -9.31 0.54 6.09
C CYS A 44 -9.74 -0.77 5.42
N GLY A 45 -10.21 -1.74 6.20
CA GLY A 45 -10.80 -2.95 5.65
C GLY A 45 -12.03 -2.61 4.82
N THR A 46 -12.12 -3.12 3.58
CA THR A 46 -13.24 -2.85 2.66
C THR A 46 -14.57 -3.44 3.14
N GLU A 47 -14.54 -4.53 3.90
CA GLU A 47 -15.74 -5.24 4.35
C GLU A 47 -16.13 -4.96 5.81
N TYR A 48 -15.14 -4.61 6.64
CA TYR A 48 -15.33 -4.48 8.08
C TYR A 48 -14.63 -3.24 8.59
N GLN A 49 -15.43 -2.22 8.85
CA GLN A 49 -14.99 -0.94 9.37
C GLN A 49 -14.51 -0.99 10.83
N GLN A 50 -14.47 -2.16 11.45
CA GLN A 50 -14.08 -2.41 12.85
C GLN A 50 -12.56 -2.60 13.01
N PHE A 51 -11.85 -2.84 11.90
CA PHE A 51 -10.39 -3.00 11.89
C PHE A 51 -9.76 -2.22 10.74
N TYR A 52 -8.45 -2.02 10.84
CA TYR A 52 -7.61 -1.48 9.79
C TYR A 52 -6.40 -2.39 9.57
N MET A 53 -5.76 -2.25 8.40
CA MET A 53 -4.52 -2.93 8.09
C MET A 53 -3.37 -1.93 8.16
N GLN A 54 -2.26 -2.36 8.74
CA GLN A 54 -1.03 -1.58 8.81
C GLN A 54 0.12 -2.39 8.22
N CYS A 55 0.94 -1.78 7.37
CA CYS A 55 2.16 -2.41 6.89
C CYS A 55 3.21 -2.42 7.99
N VAL A 56 3.61 -3.61 8.43
CA VAL A 56 4.63 -3.80 9.47
C VAL A 56 5.63 -4.84 9.01
N HIS A 57 6.91 -4.44 8.91
CA HIS A 57 8.01 -5.28 8.44
C HIS A 57 7.74 -5.93 7.06
N GLY A 58 7.13 -5.18 6.15
CA GLY A 58 6.84 -5.64 4.79
C GLY A 58 5.65 -6.60 4.65
N ALA A 59 4.84 -6.76 5.70
CA ALA A 59 3.58 -7.51 5.63
C ALA A 59 2.41 -6.69 6.20
N TRP A 60 1.24 -6.83 5.60
CA TRP A 60 0.00 -6.27 6.14
C TRP A 60 -0.38 -6.98 7.42
N VAL A 61 -0.65 -6.21 8.47
CA VAL A 61 -1.09 -6.74 9.75
C VAL A 61 -2.42 -6.09 10.13
N GLN A 62 -3.40 -6.93 10.46
CA GLN A 62 -4.68 -6.46 10.98
C GLN A 62 -4.52 -5.86 12.38
N ARG A 63 -5.23 -4.77 12.65
CA ARG A 63 -5.27 -4.03 13.91
C ARG A 63 -6.70 -3.64 14.23
N ASP A 64 -7.05 -3.70 15.51
CA ASP A 64 -8.33 -3.19 15.97
C ASP A 64 -8.34 -1.66 15.89
N ASN A 65 -9.48 -1.09 15.53
CA ASN A 65 -9.67 0.35 15.65
C ASN A 65 -9.61 0.78 17.12
N PRO A 66 -9.26 2.05 17.39
CA PRO A 66 -9.52 2.66 18.69
C PRO A 66 -10.99 2.43 19.13
N PRO A 67 -11.24 2.21 20.43
CA PRO A 67 -12.59 1.96 20.94
C PRO A 67 -13.57 3.05 20.51
N GLY A 68 -14.73 2.61 20.01
CA GLY A 68 -15.81 3.50 19.59
C GLY A 68 -15.55 4.25 18.27
N THR A 69 -14.56 3.82 17.48
CA THR A 69 -14.24 4.46 16.20
C THR A 69 -14.36 3.51 15.02
N LYS A 70 -14.54 4.13 13.85
CA LYS A 70 -14.53 3.48 12.55
C LYS A 70 -13.38 4.02 11.71
N CYS A 71 -12.66 3.12 11.06
CA CYS A 71 -11.63 3.49 10.10
C CYS A 71 -12.31 4.09 8.86
N VAL A 72 -11.92 5.30 8.48
CA VAL A 72 -12.39 5.97 7.28
C VAL A 72 -11.20 6.35 6.39
N TYR A 73 -11.31 5.99 5.12
CA TYR A 73 -10.38 6.43 4.08
C TYR A 73 -10.91 7.69 3.41
N ASN A 74 -10.12 8.76 3.46
CA ASN A 74 -10.40 10.01 2.78
C ASN A 74 -9.73 10.02 1.40
N TYR A 75 -10.55 9.92 0.36
CA TYR A 75 -10.10 9.93 -1.03
C TYR A 75 -9.57 11.30 -1.50
N GLU A 76 -9.96 12.40 -0.84
CA GLU A 76 -9.56 13.75 -1.27
C GLU A 76 -8.09 14.06 -0.96
N ASN A 77 -7.57 13.48 0.11
CA ASN A 77 -6.24 13.76 0.64
C ASN A 77 -5.41 12.49 0.91
N ASP A 78 -5.84 11.34 0.38
CA ASP A 78 -5.19 10.03 0.50
C ASP A 78 -4.76 9.72 1.95
N SER A 79 -5.72 9.87 2.87
CA SER A 79 -5.46 9.73 4.31
C SER A 79 -6.43 8.79 4.99
N VAL A 80 -5.97 8.16 6.06
CA VAL A 80 -6.79 7.32 6.95
C VAL A 80 -6.98 8.07 8.27
N TYR A 81 -8.22 8.10 8.75
CA TYR A 81 -8.56 8.64 10.07
C TYR A 81 -9.59 7.75 10.76
N PHE A 82 -9.75 7.96 12.07
CA PHE A 82 -10.70 7.23 12.91
C PHE A 82 -11.83 8.17 13.31
N ASP A 83 -13.03 7.87 12.84
CA ASP A 83 -14.22 8.66 13.10
C ASP A 83 -15.00 8.10 14.30
N PHE A 84 -15.36 8.96 15.25
CA PHE A 84 -16.19 8.64 16.42
C PHE A 84 -17.69 8.81 16.13
N SER A 85 -18.04 9.39 14.99
CA SER A 85 -19.41 9.81 14.68
C SER A 85 -20.31 8.68 14.16
N ASP A 86 -19.86 7.42 14.22
CA ASP A 86 -20.59 6.29 13.63
C ASP A 86 -21.93 6.08 14.36
N PRO A 87 -23.08 6.31 13.70
CA PRO A 87 -24.39 6.29 14.34
C PRO A 87 -24.91 4.87 14.66
N GLU A 88 -24.13 3.82 14.36
CA GLU A 88 -24.50 2.41 14.54
C GLU A 88 -23.99 1.78 15.86
N GLN A 89 -23.51 2.59 16.82
CA GLN A 89 -23.19 2.14 18.20
C GLN A 89 -24.33 2.38 19.18
#